data_AF-A0A975RW00-F1
#
_entry.id   AF-A0A975RW00-F1
#
_cell.length_a   1.000
_cell.length_b   1.000
_cell.length_c   1.000
_cell.angle_alpha   90.00
_cell.angle_beta   90.00
_cell.angle_gamma   90.00
#
_symmetry.space_group_name_H-M   'P 1'
#
loop_
_entity.id
_entity.type
_entity.pdbx_description
1 polymer ?
#
loop_
_entity_poly.entity_id
_entity_poly.type
_entity_poly.pdbx_seq_one_letter_code
_entity_poly.pdbx_strand_id
1 'polypeptide(L)' 'MRTLVDLGNSQIQALDELSKKEKRSRASLIRQAIDDYLGKRRDKQAGDAFGLWGKRKVDGLAYQEKVRGEW' A
#
# COMPACT_ATOMS: atom_id res chain seq x y z
N MET A 1 4.19 -11.63 11.22
CA MET A 1 3.96 -12.90 10.51
C MET A 1 5.28 -13.38 9.91
N ARG A 2 5.55 -14.68 9.86
CA ARG A 2 6.74 -15.27 9.20
C ARG A 2 6.29 -16.00 7.94
N THR A 3 7.08 -15.89 6.88
CA THR A 3 6.86 -16.57 5.59
C THR A 3 8.17 -17.22 5.17
N LEU A 4 8.10 -18.44 4.64
CA LEU A 4 9.24 -19.11 4.02
C LEU A 4 9.25 -18.77 2.52
N VAL A 5 10.42 -18.41 1.99
CA VAL A 5 10.60 -18.03 0.59
C VAL A 5 11.88 -18.67 0.10
N ASP A 6 11.79 -19.38 -1.03
CA ASP A 6 12.94 -19.95 -1.69
C ASP A 6 13.65 -18.87 -2.52
N LEU A 7 14.96 -18.74 -2.30
CA LEU A 7 15.81 -17.78 -2.98
C LEU A 7 16.98 -18.51 -3.60
N GLY A 8 17.33 -18.16 -4.84
CA GLY A 8 18.53 -18.68 -5.48
C GLY A 8 19.80 -18.15 -4.80
N ASN A 9 20.90 -18.90 -4.91
CA ASN A 9 22.20 -18.51 -4.33
C ASN A 9 22.66 -17.11 -4.79
N SER A 10 22.45 -16.77 -6.06
CA SER A 10 22.79 -15.45 -6.60
C SER A 10 21.97 -14.32 -5.96
N GLN A 11 20.69 -14.56 -5.66
CA GLN A 11 19.82 -13.59 -5.00
C GLN A 11 20.23 -13.38 -3.54
N ILE A 12 20.63 -14.45 -2.85
CA ILE A 12 21.14 -14.38 -1.48
C ILE A 12 22.42 -13.54 -1.43
N GLN A 13 23.35 -13.77 -2.36
CA GLN A 13 24.59 -13.01 -2.45
C GLN A 13 24.33 -11.52 -2.72
N ALA A 14 23.47 -11.22 -3.70
CA ALA A 14 23.11 -9.84 -4.02
C ALA A 14 22.44 -9.12 -2.82
N LEU A 15 21.57 -9.81 -2.08
CA LEU A 15 20.96 -9.26 -0.86
C LEU A 15 21.99 -9.02 0.25
N ASP A 16 23.01 -9.88 0.39
CA ASP A 16 24.06 -9.72 1.39
C ASP A 16 24.98 -8.53 1.06
N GLU A 17 25.36 -8.38 -0.21
CA GLU A 17 26.12 -7.23 -0.70
C GLU A 17 25.35 -5.91 -0.49
N LEU A 18 24.06 -5.90 -0.83
CA LEU A 18 23.21 -4.73 -0.63
C LEU A 18 23.03 -4.41 0.87
N SER A 19 22.85 -5.43 1.70
CA SER A 19 22.74 -5.32 3.16
C SER A 19 23.97 -4.64 3.77
N LYS A 20 25.17 -5.02 3.33
CA LYS A 20 26.43 -4.41 3.78
C LYS A 20 26.57 -2.97 3.29
N LYS A 21 26.25 -2.72 2.01
CA LYS A 21 26.34 -1.39 1.39
C LYS A 21 25.42 -0.38 2.07
N GLU A 22 24.18 -0.77 2.35
CA GLU A 22 23.19 0.11 2.98
C GLU A 22 23.23 0.09 4.51
N LYS A 23 24.05 -0.78 5.13
CA LYS A 23 24.10 -1.01 6.59
C LYS A 23 22.72 -1.36 7.17
N ARG A 24 21.96 -2.18 6.46
CA ARG A 24 20.59 -2.59 6.83
C ARG A 24 20.48 -4.10 6.80
N SER A 25 19.61 -4.67 7.65
CA SER A 25 19.39 -6.11 7.63
C SER A 25 18.72 -6.57 6.33
N ARG A 26 19.04 -7.79 5.88
CA ARG A 26 18.38 -8.45 4.74
C ARG A 26 16.84 -8.43 4.86
N ALA A 27 16.33 -8.65 6.08
CA ALA A 27 14.89 -8.58 6.35
C ALA A 27 14.28 -7.17 6.17
N SER A 28 15.03 -6.10 6.45
CA SER A 28 14.59 -4.72 6.18
C SER A 28 14.48 -4.48 4.67
N LEU A 29 15.48 -4.91 3.90
CA LEU A 29 15.49 -4.79 2.44
C LEU A 29 14.34 -5.56 1.80
N ILE A 30 14.08 -6.79 2.24
CA ILE A 30 12.97 -7.61 1.73
C ILE A 30 11.62 -6.94 2.03
N ARG A 31 11.42 -6.40 3.23
CA ARG A 31 10.18 -5.68 3.56
C ARG A 31 9.98 -4.45 2.66
N GLN A 32 11.02 -3.64 2.49
CA GLN A 32 10.95 -2.50 1.58
C GLN A 32 10.64 -2.92 0.14
N ALA A 33 11.28 -3.99 -0.36
CA ALA A 33 11.00 -4.49 -1.70
C ALA A 33 9.55 -4.94 -1.86
N ILE A 34 8.96 -5.54 -0.83
CA ILE A 34 7.53 -5.91 -0.81
C ILE A 34 6.66 -4.65 -0.83
N ASP A 35 6.95 -3.66 0.02
CA ASP A 35 6.20 -2.40 0.08
C ASP A 35 6.25 -1.66 -1.26
N ASP A 36 7.43 -1.57 -1.87
CA ASP A 36 7.62 -0.94 -3.18
C ASP A 36 6.89 -1.70 -4.29
N TYR A 37 6.91 -3.03 -4.26
CA TYR A 37 6.21 -3.87 -5.22
C TYR A 37 4.68 -3.74 -5.11
N LEU A 38 4.16 -3.74 -3.88
CA LEU A 38 2.74 -3.52 -3.61
C LEU A 38 2.34 -2.09 -3.95
N GLY A 39 3.17 -1.10 -3.65
CA GLY A 39 2.93 0.31 -3.99
C GLY A 39 2.81 0.53 -5.50
N LYS A 40 3.67 -0.11 -6.30
CA LYS A 40 3.60 -0.08 -7.78
C LYS A 40 2.36 -0.78 -8.34
N ARG A 41 1.79 -1.75 -7.62
CA ARG A 41 0.64 -2.56 -8.05
C ARG A 41 -0.68 -2.14 -7.45
N ARG A 42 -0.69 -1.26 -6.44
CA ARG A 42 -1.90 -0.57 -6.01
C ARG A 42 -2.36 0.25 -7.20
N ASP A 43 -3.40 -0.22 -7.85
CA ASP A 43 -4.01 0.42 -9.00
C ASP A 43 -4.19 1.92 -8.72
N LYS A 44 -3.94 2.72 -9.76
CA LYS A 44 -4.33 4.15 -9.80
C LYS A 44 -5.80 4.38 -9.40
N GLN A 45 -6.63 3.34 -9.37
CA GLN A 45 -8.03 3.37 -8.95
C GLN A 45 -8.24 3.75 -7.47
N ALA A 46 -7.28 3.49 -6.57
CA ALA A 46 -7.42 3.94 -5.18
C ALA A 46 -7.35 5.48 -5.05
N GLY A 47 -6.72 6.17 -6.01
CA GLY A 47 -6.75 7.64 -6.11
C GLY A 47 -8.15 8.20 -6.41
N ASP A 48 -9.05 7.37 -6.94
CA ASP A 48 -10.42 7.75 -7.27
C ASP A 48 -11.44 7.38 -6.18
N ALA A 49 -11.01 6.70 -5.10
CA ALA A 49 -11.90 6.39 -3.98
C ALA A 49 -12.39 7.65 -3.25
N PHE A 50 -11.56 8.71 -3.19
CA PHE A 50 -12.00 10.04 -2.76
C PHE A 50 -12.73 10.81 -3.87
N GLY A 51 -12.40 10.56 -5.15
CA GLY A 51 -13.03 11.21 -6.31
C GLY A 51 -14.49 10.79 -6.54
N LEU A 52 -14.86 9.57 -6.15
CA LEU A 52 -16.24 9.06 -6.21
C LEU A 52 -17.21 9.85 -5.31
N TRP A 53 -16.74 10.37 -4.17
CA TRP A 53 -17.54 11.26 -3.33
C TRP A 53 -17.58 12.69 -3.90
N GLY A 54 -16.49 13.17 -4.51
CA GLY A 54 -16.45 14.49 -5.15
C GLY A 54 -17.43 14.65 -6.33
N LYS A 55 -17.79 13.54 -7.01
CA LYS A 55 -18.80 13.56 -8.08
C LYS A 55 -20.24 13.59 -7.57
N ARG A 56 -20.48 13.26 -6.29
CA ARG A 56 -21.79 13.47 -5.66
C ARG A 56 -21.84 14.91 -5.16
N LYS A 57 -22.47 15.80 -5.94
CA LYS A 57 -22.89 17.14 -5.47
C LYS A 57 -24.09 17.02 -4.52
N VAL A 58 -23.95 16.22 -3.47
CA VAL A 58 -24.96 16.15 -2.42
C VAL A 58 -24.43 17.00 -1.28
N ASP A 59 -25.16 18.07 -0.97
CA ASP A 59 -24.91 18.86 0.22
C ASP A 59 -25.04 17.96 1.45
N GLY A 60 -23.96 17.85 2.23
CA GLY A 60 -23.91 16.97 3.39
C GLY A 60 -24.92 17.33 4.48
N LEU A 61 -25.26 18.63 4.60
CA LEU A 61 -26.25 19.11 5.55
C LEU A 61 -27.66 18.72 5.11
N ALA A 62 -27.99 18.96 3.83
CA ALA A 62 -29.28 18.59 3.27
C ALA A 62 -29.51 17.06 3.31
N TYR A 63 -28.44 16.27 3.11
CA TYR A 63 -28.51 14.81 3.25
C TYR A 63 -28.77 14.39 4.69
N GLN A 64 -28.10 15.00 5.67
CA GLN A 64 -28.30 14.71 7.08
C GLN A 64 -29.72 15.08 7.54
N GLU A 65 -30.23 16.24 7.13
CA GLU A 65 -31.58 16.69 7.43
C GLU A 65 -32.63 15.74 6.85
N LYS A 66 -32.45 15.28 5.61
CA LYS A 66 -33.34 14.30 4.99
C LYS A 66 -33.41 12.99 5.78
N VAL A 67 -32.26 12.43 6.15
CA VAL A 67 -32.20 11.15 6.91
C VAL A 67 -32.79 11.31 8.31
N ARG A 68 -32.62 12.47 8.95
CA ARG A 68 -33.19 12.74 10.29
C ARG A 68 -34.68 13.07 10.26
N GLY A 69 -35.22 13.52 9.13
CA GLY A 69 -36.65 13.77 8.96
C GLY A 69 -37.48 12.50 8.73
N GLU A 70 -36.83 11.35 8.53
CA GLU A 70 -37.48 10.05 8.38
C GLU A 70 -37.62 9.27 9.72
N TRP A 71 -37.24 9.88 10.85
CA TRP A 71 -37.31 9.30 12.21
C TRP A 71 -38.21 10.12 13.13
#